data_AF-A0A976CM25-F1
#
_entry.id   AF-A0A976CM25-F1
#
_cell.length_a   1.000
_cell.length_b   1.000
_cell.length_c   1.000
_cell.angle_alpha   90.00
_cell.angle_beta   90.00
_cell.angle_gamma   90.00
#
_symmetry.space_group_name_H-M   'P 1'
#
loop_
_entity.id
_entity.type
_entity.pdbx_description
1 polymer ?
#
loop_
_entity_poly.entity_id
_entity_poly.type
_entity_poly.pdbx_seq_one_letter_code
_entity_poly.pdbx_strand_id
1 'polypeptide(L)' 'MAKKIPPDMAELSVYVDKKLKLQFKLACTAQEKPMSEVVGLLMKQWLEIQATSPESEPKRVKTAAKTEETNVERFRQP' A
#
# COMPACT_ATOMS: atom_id res chain seq x y z
N MET A 1 10.60 -14.01 31.82
CA MET A 1 9.41 -14.84 31.53
C MET A 1 8.82 -14.38 30.22
N ALA A 2 8.71 -15.26 29.22
CA ALA A 2 8.11 -14.90 27.93
C ALA A 2 6.61 -14.61 28.16
N LYS A 3 6.17 -13.38 27.90
CA LYS A 3 4.76 -13.03 27.97
C LYS A 3 4.04 -13.80 26.86
N LYS A 4 3.07 -14.63 27.21
CA LYS A 4 2.23 -15.32 26.22
C LYS A 4 1.36 -14.28 25.54
N ILE A 5 1.63 -14.02 24.26
CA ILE A 5 0.78 -13.18 23.42
C ILE A 5 -0.53 -13.96 23.17
N PRO A 6 -1.71 -13.32 23.19
CA PRO A 6 -2.98 -13.98 22.85
C PRO A 6 -2.94 -14.62 21.46
N PRO A 7 -3.72 -15.70 21.21
CA PRO A 7 -3.61 -16.53 20.01
C PRO A 7 -3.85 -15.80 18.66
N ASP A 8 -4.41 -14.58 18.67
CA ASP A 8 -4.69 -13.79 17.46
C ASP A 8 -4.05 -12.40 17.49
N MET A 9 -3.05 -12.19 18.34
CA MET A 9 -2.37 -10.92 18.49
C MET A 9 -0.90 -11.04 18.06
N ALA A 10 -0.37 -9.99 17.44
CA ALA A 10 1.03 -9.87 17.12
C ALA A 10 1.65 -8.69 17.89
N GLU A 11 2.87 -8.86 18.40
CA GLU A 11 3.61 -7.76 19.03
C GLU A 11 4.22 -6.86 17.95
N LEU A 12 3.97 -5.55 18.04
CA LEU A 12 4.55 -4.55 17.16
C LEU A 12 5.74 -3.88 17.85
N SER A 13 6.97 -4.27 17.49
CA SER A 13 8.20 -3.63 17.95
C SER A 13 8.67 -2.59 16.94
N VAL A 14 8.52 -1.31 17.27
CA VAL A 14 8.88 -0.18 16.38
C VAL A 14 9.64 0.91 17.12
N TYR A 15 10.52 1.59 16.38
CA TYR A 15 11.18 2.81 16.83
C TYR A 15 10.37 4.01 16.37
N VAL A 16 9.98 4.85 17.32
CA VAL A 16 9.29 6.12 17.09
C VAL A 16 9.94 7.19 17.93
N ASP A 17 9.84 8.43 17.47
CA ASP A 17 10.32 9.58 18.24
C ASP A 17 9.66 9.65 19.63
N LYS A 18 10.46 9.99 20.65
CA LYS A 18 10.01 10.00 22.05
C LYS A 18 8.91 11.03 22.29
N LYS A 19 9.04 12.22 21.68
CA LYS A 19 8.07 13.30 21.81
C LYS A 19 6.77 12.91 21.10
N LEU A 20 6.88 12.32 19.92
CA LEU A 20 5.73 11.79 19.19
C LEU A 20 4.98 10.72 20.00
N LYS A 21 5.68 9.74 20.57
CA LYS A 21 5.08 8.70 21.42
C LYS A 21 4.36 9.29 22.63
N LEU A 22 4.92 10.34 23.24
CA LEU A 22 4.30 11.00 24.38
C LEU A 22 3.00 11.69 23.97
N GLN A 23 3.02 12.48 22.91
CA GLN A 23 1.83 13.16 22.37
C GLN A 23 0.74 12.15 22.00
N PHE A 24 1.12 11.05 21.34
CA PHE A 24 0.21 9.98 20.99
C PHE A 24 -0.45 9.34 22.22
N LYS A 25 0.33 9.04 23.28
CA LYS A 25 -0.22 8.50 24.53
C LYS A 25 -1.19 9.47 25.21
N LEU A 26 -0.88 10.76 25.23
CA LEU A 26 -1.76 11.77 25.80
C LEU A 26 -3.09 11.81 25.03
N ALA A 27 -3.05 11.78 23.70
CA ALA A 27 -4.25 11.74 22.86
C ALA A 27 -5.08 10.46 23.06
N CYS A 28 -4.43 9.30 23.23
CA CYS A 28 -5.12 8.04 23.54
C CYS A 28 -5.82 8.12 24.91
N THR A 29 -5.13 8.70 25.91
CA THR A 29 -5.66 8.85 27.28
C THR A 29 -6.87 9.78 27.30
N ALA A 30 -6.82 10.90 26.58
CA ALA A 30 -7.94 11.83 26.46
C ALA A 30 -9.19 11.21 25.81
N GLN A 31 -9.01 10.15 25.03
CA GLN A 31 -10.10 9.40 24.39
C GLN A 31 -10.48 8.11 25.14
N GLU A 32 -9.85 7.85 26.29
CA GLU A 32 -10.03 6.62 27.08
C GLU A 32 -9.80 5.33 26.28
N LYS A 33 -8.92 5.38 25.28
CA LYS A 33 -8.61 4.24 24.41
C LYS A 33 -7.23 3.66 24.67
N PRO A 34 -7.08 2.33 24.71
CA PRO A 34 -5.77 1.71 24.81
C PRO A 34 -4.97 1.97 23.52
N MET A 35 -3.68 2.23 23.68
CA MET A 35 -2.77 2.56 22.57
C MET A 35 -2.77 1.48 21.47
N SER A 36 -2.94 0.21 21.83
CA SER A 36 -3.04 -0.91 20.89
C SER A 36 -4.29 -0.87 20.01
N GLU A 37 -5.43 -0.45 20.55
CA GLU A 37 -6.67 -0.29 19.76
C GLU A 37 -6.49 0.83 18.73
N VAL A 38 -5.95 1.97 19.17
CA VAL A 38 -5.76 3.12 18.28
C VAL A 38 -4.78 2.79 17.15
N VAL A 39 -3.68 2.09 17.44
CA VAL A 39 -2.76 1.61 16.40
C VAL A 39 -3.46 0.65 15.44
N GLY A 40 -4.26 -0.29 15.93
CA GLY A 40 -5.03 -1.21 15.08
C GLY A 40 -6.02 -0.49 14.17
N LEU A 41 -6.68 0.55 14.66
CA LEU A 41 -7.58 1.39 13.84
C LEU A 41 -6.82 2.15 12.75
N LEU A 42 -5.70 2.78 13.10
CA LEU A 42 -4.87 3.51 12.13
C LEU A 42 -4.32 2.57 11.05
N MET A 43 -3.92 1.35 11.41
CA MET A 43 -3.48 0.35 10.44
C MET A 43 -4.60 -0.05 9.46
N LYS A 44 -5.82 -0.26 9.95
CA LYS A 44 -6.98 -0.56 9.08
C LYS A 44 -7.29 0.59 8.14
N GLN A 45 -7.37 1.81 8.66
CA GLN A 45 -7.62 3.01 7.86
C GLN A 45 -6.55 3.21 6.78
N TRP A 46 -5.28 3.01 7.12
CA TRP A 46 -4.20 3.09 6.14
C TRP A 46 -4.37 2.07 5.01
N LEU A 47 -4.71 0.82 5.34
CA LEU A 47 -4.95 -0.22 4.33
C LEU A 47 -6.18 0.07 3.46
N GLU A 48 -7.25 0.61 4.02
CA GLU A 48 -8.45 1.02 3.27
C GLU A 48 -8.12 2.11 2.25
N ILE A 49 -7.37 3.14 2.66
CA ILE A 49 -6.92 4.22 1.76
C ILE A 49 -6.11 3.62 0.60
N GLN A 50 -5.16 2.72 0.90
CA GLN A 50 -4.33 2.10 -0.13
C GLN A 50 -5.14 1.18 -1.08
N ALA A 51 -6.13 0.46 -0.56
CA ALA A 51 -7.01 -0.38 -1.38
C ALA A 51 -7.90 0.43 -2.33
N THR A 52 -8.25 1.66 -1.94
CA THR A 52 -9.04 2.58 -2.78
C THR A 52 -8.22 3.40 -3.77
N SER A 53 -6.88 3.25 -3.78
CA SER A 53 -6.02 3.90 -4.77
C SER A 53 -5.94 3.03 -6.04
N PRO A 54 -6.52 3.45 -7.18
CA PRO A 54 -6.52 2.67 -8.41
C PRO A 54 -5.18 2.81 -9.13
N GLU A 55 -4.09 2.25 -8.58
CA GLU A 55 -2.84 2.19 -9.33
C GLU A 55 -2.05 0.90 -9.05
N SER A 56 -2.57 -0.22 -9.57
CA SER A 56 -1.75 -1.33 -10.07
C SER A 56 -2.59 -2.31 -10.89
N GLU A 57 -3.06 -1.88 -12.05
CA GLU A 57 -3.13 -2.84 -13.15
C GLU A 57 -1.69 -3.11 -13.62
N PRO A 58 -1.18 -4.35 -13.60
CA PRO A 58 0.03 -4.67 -14.32
C PRO A 58 -0.29 -4.48 -15.80
N LYS A 59 0.27 -3.42 -16.42
CA LYS A 59 0.25 -3.26 -17.88
C LYS A 59 0.86 -4.50 -18.50
N ARG A 60 0.01 -5.45 -18.86
CA ARG A 60 0.34 -6.55 -19.76
C ARG A 60 0.70 -5.89 -21.08
N VAL A 61 2.00 -5.66 -21.28
CA VAL A 61 2.59 -5.29 -22.56
C VAL A 61 2.16 -6.34 -23.56
N LYS A 62 1.07 -6.07 -24.28
CA LYS A 62 0.78 -6.77 -25.53
C LYS A 62 1.63 -6.08 -26.57
N THR A 63 2.80 -6.67 -26.81
CA THR A 63 3.57 -6.49 -28.02
C THR A 63 2.65 -6.88 -29.18
N ALA A 64 2.07 -5.89 -29.85
CA ALA A 64 1.47 -6.07 -31.16
C ALA A 64 2.32 -5.26 -32.13
N ALA A 65 3.41 -5.91 -32.58
CA ALA A 65 4.04 -5.55 -33.83
C ALA A 65 2.98 -5.68 -34.93
N LYS A 66 2.53 -4.55 -35.46
CA LYS A 66 1.90 -4.49 -36.77
C LYS A 66 2.62 -3.40 -37.55
N THR A 67 3.76 -3.79 -38.07
CA THR A 67 4.46 -3.06 -39.12
C THR A 67 3.53 -2.96 -40.31
N GLU A 68 3.25 -1.72 -40.73
CA GLU A 68 2.64 -1.39 -42.01
C GLU A 68 3.46 -2.01 -43.16
N GLU A 69 2.93 -3.07 -43.78
CA GLU A 69 3.01 -3.22 -45.23
C GLU A 69 1.99 -2.22 -45.79
N THR A 70 2.27 -1.29 -46.71
CA THR A 70 2.83 -1.53 -48.03
C THR A 70 3.10 -0.16 -48.67
N ASN A 71 4.34 0.21 -48.96
CA ASN A 71 4.63 1.21 -49.99
C ASN A 71 6.08 1.07 -50.48
N VAL A 72 6.28 0.32 -51.57
CA VAL A 72 7.34 0.58 -52.56
C VAL A 72 6.79 0.20 -53.94
N GLU A 73 6.27 1.22 -54.61
CA GLU A 73 6.66 1.69 -55.94
C GLU A 73 7.30 0.71 -56.97
N ARG A 74 6.87 0.92 -58.23
CA ARG A 74 7.56 0.64 -59.49
C ARG A 74 7.67 -0.83 -59.89
N PHE A 75 6.95 -1.19 -60.96
CA PHE A 75 7.57 -1.32 -62.29
C PHE A 75 6.49 -1.56 -63.35
N ARG A 76 6.74 -0.98 -64.54
CA ARG A 76 6.33 -1.46 -65.88
C ARG A 76 5.16 -0.73 -66.58
N GLN A 77 5.54 0.28 -67.37
CA GLN A 77 4.90 0.62 -68.65
C GLN A 77 4.98 -0.61 -69.61
N PRO A 78 4.15 -0.70 -70.65
CA PRO A 78 4.30 0.12 -71.87
C PRO A 78 3.12 1.07 -72.12
#